data_AF-A0A832N0L1-F1
#
_entry.id   AF-A0A832N0L1-F1
#
_cell.length_a   1.000
_cell.length_b   1.000
_cell.length_c   1.000
_cell.angle_alpha   90.00
_cell.angle_beta   90.00
_cell.angle_gamma   90.00
#
_symmetry.space_group_name_H-M   'P 1'
#
loop_
_entity.id
_entity.type
_entity.pdbx_description
1 polymer ?
#
loop_
_entity_poly.entity_id
_entity_poly.type
_entity_poly.pdbx_seq_one_letter_code
_entity_poly.pdbx_strand_id
1 'polypeptide(L)' 'MNHIKTYAYSHTPLSFDFKQTVDRFFVEEIPLYAFTGIGNYLILKIQKTDMSTWKLITVLAKATGLQERDIGYAGL' A
#
# COMPACT_ATOMS: atom_id res chain seq x y z
N MET A 1 -5.77 -32.95 -0.22
CA MET A 1 -5.22 -33.03 1.17
C MET A 1 -5.78 -31.85 1.94
N ASN A 2 -6.65 -32.08 2.93
CA ASN A 2 -7.16 -30.99 3.77
C ASN A 2 -6.05 -30.55 4.74
N HIS A 3 -5.53 -29.33 4.55
CA HIS A 3 -4.61 -28.73 5.50
C HIS A 3 -5.37 -28.41 6.79
N ILE A 4 -5.00 -29.06 7.90
CA ILE A 4 -5.49 -28.69 9.22
C ILE A 4 -4.89 -27.31 9.53
N LYS A 5 -5.75 -26.29 9.58
CA LYS A 5 -5.34 -24.93 9.96
C LYS A 5 -5.20 -24.88 11.49
N THR A 6 -4.03 -24.52 11.97
CA THR A 6 -3.81 -24.23 13.39
C THR A 6 -4.17 -22.76 13.65
N TYR A 7 -5.10 -22.53 14.57
CA TYR A 7 -5.50 -21.18 14.98
C TYR A 7 -4.89 -20.85 16.36
N ALA A 8 -4.53 -19.60 16.58
CA ALA A 8 -3.99 -19.14 17.87
C ALA A 8 -5.04 -19.16 19.00
N TYR A 9 -6.33 -19.12 18.66
CA TYR A 9 -7.44 -19.01 19.61
C TYR A 9 -8.58 -19.98 19.25
N SER A 10 -9.37 -20.36 20.25
CA SER A 10 -10.47 -21.33 20.14
C SER A 10 -11.87 -20.69 20.21
N HIS A 11 -12.01 -19.44 19.76
CA HIS A 11 -13.30 -18.76 19.74
C HIS A 11 -14.20 -19.28 18.61
N THR A 12 -15.51 -19.06 18.75
CA THR A 12 -16.49 -19.35 17.70
C THR A 12 -16.13 -18.61 16.41
N PRO A 13 -16.16 -19.27 15.23
CA PRO A 13 -15.92 -18.59 13.96
C PRO A 13 -16.88 -17.43 13.74
N LEU A 14 -16.36 -16.30 13.28
CA LEU A 14 -17.17 -15.17 12.84
C LEU A 14 -17.69 -15.46 11.44
N SER A 15 -19.01 -15.36 11.24
CA SER A 15 -19.59 -15.30 9.91
C SER A 15 -19.52 -13.85 9.43
N PHE A 16 -18.70 -13.59 8.43
CA PHE A 16 -18.60 -12.28 7.80
C PHE A 16 -18.39 -12.42 6.29
N ASP A 17 -18.92 -11.47 5.55
CA ASP A 17 -18.63 -11.29 4.14
C ASP A 17 -17.50 -10.27 4.00
N PHE A 18 -16.39 -10.69 3.38
CA PHE A 18 -15.27 -9.81 3.07
C PHE A 18 -15.25 -9.52 1.59
N LYS A 19 -15.59 -8.28 1.25
CA LYS A 19 -15.50 -7.76 -0.11
C LYS A 19 -14.42 -6.71 -0.19
N GLN A 20 -13.41 -6.96 -1.01
CA GLN A 20 -12.38 -5.97 -1.34
C GLN A 20 -12.97 -4.94 -2.31
N THR A 21 -13.64 -3.92 -1.75
CA THR A 21 -14.10 -2.74 -2.50
C THR A 21 -13.37 -1.50 -2.02
N VAL A 22 -13.31 -0.47 -2.87
CA VAL A 22 -12.69 0.82 -2.55
C VAL A 22 -13.29 1.46 -1.29
N ASP A 23 -14.57 1.24 -1.02
CA ASP A 23 -15.27 1.80 0.15
C ASP A 23 -15.08 1.00 1.45
N ARG A 24 -14.48 -0.19 1.39
CA ARG A 24 -14.35 -1.11 2.55
C ARG A 24 -12.91 -1.50 2.86
N PHE A 25 -11.96 -1.15 2.00
CA PHE A 25 -10.56 -1.51 2.15
C PHE A 25 -9.68 -0.27 2.04
N PHE A 26 -9.20 0.19 3.20
CA PHE A 26 -8.33 1.35 3.32
C PHE A 26 -7.00 0.91 3.92
N VAL A 27 -5.92 1.41 3.34
CA VAL A 27 -4.56 1.16 3.82
C VAL A 27 -3.88 2.51 3.99
N GLU A 28 -3.30 2.72 5.17
CA GLU A 28 -2.44 3.86 5.46
C GLU A 28 -1.03 3.35 5.76
N GLU A 29 -0.04 3.85 5.02
CA GLU A 29 1.36 3.56 5.29
C GLU A 29 1.83 4.35 6.52
N ILE A 30 2.45 3.64 7.47
CA ILE A 30 3.06 4.20 8.67
C ILE A 30 4.58 4.10 8.53
N PRO A 31 5.31 5.22 8.38
CA PRO A 31 6.77 5.21 8.33
C PRO A 31 7.37 4.67 9.64
N LEU A 32 8.51 3.96 9.54
CA LEU A 32 9.24 3.48 10.72
C LEU A 32 9.79 4.63 11.58
N TYR A 33 10.09 5.77 10.97
CA TYR A 33 10.61 6.97 11.62
C TYR A 33 10.18 8.24 10.89
N ALA A 34 10.25 9.38 11.57
CA ALA A 34 9.96 10.69 10.99
C ALA A 34 11.01 11.07 9.93
N PHE A 35 10.57 11.70 8.85
CA PHE A 35 11.47 12.22 7.82
C PHE A 35 12.23 13.45 8.32
N THR A 36 13.52 13.54 7.97
CA THR A 36 14.40 14.65 8.37
C THR A 36 14.04 15.97 7.71
N GLY A 37 13.27 15.95 6.61
CA GLY A 37 12.94 17.13 5.81
C GLY A 37 14.09 17.69 4.98
N ILE A 38 15.28 17.07 5.03
CA ILE A 38 16.48 17.51 4.32
C ILE A 38 17.11 16.30 3.63
N GLY A 39 17.48 16.46 2.36
CA GLY A 39 18.17 15.44 1.59
C GLY A 39 18.02 15.63 0.09
N ASN A 40 18.45 14.63 -0.68
CA ASN A 40 18.40 14.64 -2.14
C ASN A 40 17.05 14.17 -2.72
N TYR A 41 16.15 13.69 -1.86
CA TYR A 41 14.88 13.08 -2.26
C TYR A 41 13.70 13.87 -1.71
N LEU A 42 12.71 14.09 -2.55
CA LEU A 42 11.40 14.58 -2.15
C LEU A 42 10.53 13.38 -1.73
N ILE A 43 10.09 13.38 -0.48
CA ILE A 43 9.22 12.34 0.07
C ILE A 43 7.78 12.86 0.07
N LEU A 44 6.87 12.11 -0.57
CA LEU A 44 5.47 12.47 -0.70
C LEU A 44 4.58 11.39 -0.08
N LYS A 45 3.62 11.81 0.74
CA LYS A 45 2.50 10.94 1.16
C LYS A 45 1.38 11.12 0.13
N ILE A 46 1.07 10.05 -0.61
CA ILE A 46 0.10 10.09 -1.71
C ILE A 46 -1.12 9.25 -1.33
N GLN A 47 -2.32 9.79 -1.58
CA GLN A 47 -3.55 9.02 -1.55
C GLN A 47 -3.89 8.56 -2.97
N LYS A 48 -4.16 7.27 -3.13
CA LYS A 48 -4.62 6.67 -4.39
C LYS A 48 -5.86 5.80 -4.15
N THR A 49 -6.81 5.85 -5.08
CA THR A 49 -8.03 5.03 -5.04
C THR A 49 -8.20 4.34 -6.40
N ASP A 50 -8.56 3.06 -6.39
CA ASP A 50 -8.72 2.24 -7.60
C ASP A 50 -7.53 2.32 -8.58
N MET A 51 -6.32 2.33 -8.01
CA MET A 51 -5.08 2.54 -8.75
C MET A 51 -3.94 1.69 -8.16
N SER A 52 -3.26 0.95 -9.02
CA SER A 52 -2.04 0.23 -8.66
C SER A 52 -0.88 1.20 -8.47
N THR A 53 0.09 0.82 -7.64
CA THR A 53 1.32 1.60 -7.42
C THR A 53 2.10 1.80 -8.71
N TRP A 54 2.15 0.79 -9.59
CA TRP A 54 2.75 0.90 -10.93
C TRP A 54 2.10 1.98 -11.79
N LYS A 55 0.77 2.02 -11.84
CA LYS A 55 0.04 3.05 -12.61
C LYS A 55 0.31 4.45 -12.05
N LEU A 56 0.37 4.60 -10.73
CA LEU A 56 0.74 5.86 -10.09
C LEU A 56 2.15 6.31 -10.51
N ILE A 57 3.14 5.41 -10.47
CA ILE A 57 4.53 5.71 -10.87
C ILE A 57 4.58 6.18 -12.32
N THR A 58 3.91 5.49 -13.24
CA THR A 58 3.85 5.90 -14.65
C THR A 58 3.23 7.29 -14.82
N VAL A 59 2.17 7.61 -14.06
CA VAL A 59 1.54 8.95 -14.11
C VAL A 59 2.50 10.02 -13.60
N LEU A 60 3.19 9.78 -12.48
CA LEU A 60 4.16 10.73 -11.91
C LEU A 60 5.36 10.94 -12.83
N ALA A 61 5.92 9.87 -13.39
CA ALA A 61 7.03 9.94 -14.33
C ALA A 61 6.67 10.80 -15.55
N LYS A 62 5.48 10.59 -16.14
CA LYS A 62 4.99 11.40 -17.26
C LYS A 62 4.78 12.86 -16.89
N ALA A 63 4.22 13.14 -15.71
CA ALA A 63 3.93 14.50 -15.27
C ALA A 63 5.20 15.30 -14.94
N THR A 64 6.27 14.63 -14.50
CA THR A 64 7.51 15.27 -14.02
C THR A 64 8.65 15.20 -15.04
N GLY A 65 8.56 14.34 -16.05
CA GLY A 65 9.65 14.04 -16.97
C GLY A 65 10.74 13.12 -16.38
N LEU A 66 10.54 12.62 -15.17
CA LEU A 66 11.45 11.67 -14.52
C LEU A 66 11.33 10.28 -15.15
N GLN A 67 12.38 9.47 -14.99
CA GLN A 67 12.31 8.05 -15.34
C GLN A 67 11.65 7.28 -14.19
N GLU A 68 10.85 6.25 -14.49
CA GLU A 68 10.15 5.46 -13.45
C GLU A 68 11.10 4.87 -12.41
N ARG A 69 12.32 4.46 -12.82
CA ARG A 69 13.37 3.94 -11.93
C ARG A 69 13.86 4.93 -10.88
N ASP A 70 13.64 6.22 -11.10
CA ASP A 70 14.06 7.29 -10.18
C ASP A 70 12.98 7.58 -9.11
N ILE A 71 11.81 6.93 -9.21
CA ILE A 71 10.67 7.07 -8.29
C ILE A 71 10.59 5.84 -7.39
N GLY A 72 11.09 5.96 -6.16
CA GLY A 72 11.04 4.89 -5.16
C GLY A 72 9.72 4.83 -4.38
N TYR A 73 9.39 3.64 -3.86
CA TYR A 73 8.24 3.38 -2.99
C TYR A 73 8.58 2.30 -1.95
N ALA A 74 7.84 2.27 -0.83
CA ALA A 74 8.15 1.37 0.29
C ALA A 74 7.54 -0.04 0.15
N GLY A 75 6.37 -0.16 -0.49
CA GLY A 75 5.65 -1.42 -0.67
C GLY A 75 4.47 -1.33 -1.66
N LEU A 76 3.83 -2.47 -1.94
CA LEU A 76 2.67 -2.58 -2.85
C LEU A 76 1.36 -2.79 -2.10
#